data_AF-A0A497E7D5-F1
#
_entry.id   AF-A0A497E7D5-F1
#
_cell.length_a   1.000
_cell.length_b   1.000
_cell.length_c   1.000
_cell.angle_alpha   90.00
_cell.angle_beta   90.00
_cell.angle_gamma   90.00
#
_symmetry.space_group_name_H-M   'P 1'
#
loop_
_entity.id
_entity.type
_entity.pdbx_description
1 polymer ?
#
loop_
_entity_poly.entity_id
_entity_poly.type
_entity_poly.pdbx_seq_one_letter_code
_entity_poly.pdbx_strand_id
1 'polypeptide(L)' 'MTLSDSQKKLYEDVLQQEKKQIEDLEAQIQEELAAVKLKISDLQAAQKAAHQMYDAACMRLGIPNEFEEDGAKD' A
#
# COMPACT_ATOMS: atom_id res chain seq x y z
N MET A 1 -10.29 -28.65 -37.81
CA MET A 1 -10.88 -27.44 -38.42
C MET A 1 -10.04 -26.25 -38.03
N THR A 2 -9.51 -25.52 -39.00
CA THR A 2 -8.75 -24.28 -38.78
C THR A 2 -9.71 -23.09 -38.74
N LEU A 3 -9.50 -22.14 -37.83
CA LEU A 3 -10.29 -20.91 -37.74
C LEU A 3 -10.32 -20.18 -39.09
N SER A 4 -11.47 -19.60 -39.44
CA SER A 4 -11.56 -18.69 -40.58
C SER A 4 -10.84 -17.37 -40.29
N ASP A 5 -10.43 -16.64 -41.32
CA ASP A 5 -9.69 -15.39 -41.12
C ASP A 5 -10.51 -14.31 -40.39
N SER A 6 -11.84 -14.31 -40.55
CA SER A 6 -12.72 -13.45 -39.76
C SER A 6 -12.74 -13.84 -38.28
N GLN A 7 -12.72 -15.13 -37.96
CA GLN A 7 -12.66 -15.60 -36.57
C GLN A 7 -11.31 -15.26 -35.94
N LYS A 8 -10.20 -15.42 -36.69
CA LYS A 8 -8.87 -15.04 -36.22
C LYS A 8 -8.79 -13.55 -35.86
N LYS A 9 -9.29 -12.66 -36.72
CA LYS A 9 -9.33 -11.22 -36.44
C LYS A 9 -10.11 -10.90 -35.16
N LEU A 10 -11.27 -11.53 -34.99
CA LEU A 10 -12.12 -11.30 -33.81
C LEU A 10 -11.40 -11.72 -32.52
N TYR A 11 -10.68 -12.86 -32.54
CA TYR A 11 -9.87 -13.28 -31.41
C TYR A 11 -8.63 -12.39 -31.19
N GLU A 12 -7.99 -11.91 -32.25
CA GLU A 12 -6.89 -10.94 -32.16
C GLU A 12 -7.35 -9.63 -31.51
N ASP A 13 -8.51 -9.10 -31.91
CA ASP A 13 -9.08 -7.87 -31.36
C ASP A 13 -9.42 -8.04 -29.87
N VAL A 14 -10.08 -9.15 -29.51
CA VAL A 14 -10.37 -9.49 -28.11
C VAL A 14 -9.07 -9.60 -27.31
N LEU A 15 -8.05 -10.26 -27.86
CA LEU A 15 -6.76 -10.43 -27.17
C LEU A 15 -6.05 -9.10 -26.94
N GLN A 16 -6.09 -8.17 -27.89
CA GLN A 16 -5.55 -6.82 -27.71
C GLN A 16 -6.32 -6.05 -26.65
N GLN A 17 -7.65 -6.15 -26.64
CA GLN A 17 -8.49 -5.48 -25.66
C GLN A 17 -8.23 -6.02 -24.23
N GLU A 18 -8.17 -7.33 -24.07
CA GLU A 18 -7.87 -7.97 -22.78
C GLU A 18 -6.46 -7.62 -22.30
N LYS A 19 -5.47 -7.60 -23.21
CA LYS A 19 -4.11 -7.18 -22.85
C LYS A 19 -4.09 -5.75 -22.31
N LYS A 20 -4.79 -4.83 -22.97
CA LYS A 20 -4.90 -3.44 -22.51
C LYS A 20 -5.61 -3.36 -21.14
N GLN A 21 -6.69 -4.11 -20.95
CA GLN A 21 -7.38 -4.15 -19.65
C GLN A 21 -6.46 -4.64 -18.53
N ILE A 22 -5.61 -5.64 -18.80
CA ILE A 22 -4.61 -6.12 -17.83
C ILE A 22 -3.63 -5.00 -17.49
N GLU A 23 -3.06 -4.32 -18.49
CA GLU A 23 -2.12 -3.21 -18.28
C GLU A 23 -2.77 -2.05 -17.48
N ASP A 24 -4.02 -1.71 -17.79
CA ASP A 24 -4.78 -0.68 -17.08
C ASP A 24 -5.09 -1.08 -15.62
N LEU A 25 -5.36 -2.36 -15.36
CA LEU A 25 -5.55 -2.88 -14.00
C LEU A 25 -4.25 -2.91 -13.22
N GLU A 26 -3.14 -3.30 -13.84
CA GLU A 26 -1.81 -3.27 -13.20
C GLU A 26 -1.42 -1.86 -12.78
N ALA A 27 -1.70 -0.85 -13.63
CA ALA A 27 -1.45 0.55 -13.31
C ALA A 27 -2.24 1.01 -12.08
N GLN A 28 -3.54 0.69 -12.02
CA GLN A 28 -4.40 1.01 -10.86
C GLN A 28 -3.92 0.34 -9.57
N ILE A 29 -3.49 -0.92 -9.65
CA ILE A 29 -2.94 -1.64 -8.49
C ILE A 29 -1.68 -0.93 -7.97
N GLN A 30 -0.78 -0.51 -8.85
CA GLN A 30 0.44 0.19 -8.44
C GLN A 30 0.15 1.55 -7.82
N GLU A 31 -0.82 2.29 -8.35
CA GLU A 31 -1.27 3.57 -7.80
C GLU A 31 -1.81 3.40 -6.38
N GLU A 32 -2.72 2.45 -6.16
CA GLU A 32 -3.28 2.17 -4.83
C GLU A 32 -2.20 1.70 -3.85
N LEU A 33 -1.26 0.84 -4.29
CA LEU A 33 -0.13 0.43 -3.46
C LEU A 33 0.73 1.62 -3.04
N ALA A 34 0.95 2.59 -3.91
CA ALA A 34 1.68 3.81 -3.58
C ALA A 34 0.90 4.67 -2.58
N ALA A 35 -0.41 4.83 -2.76
CA ALA A 35 -1.27 5.57 -1.85
C ALA A 35 -1.31 4.95 -0.45
N VAL A 36 -1.41 3.62 -0.36
CA VAL A 36 -1.37 2.89 0.92
C VAL A 36 -0.02 3.05 1.60
N LYS A 37 1.10 2.97 0.86
CA LYS A 37 2.44 3.20 1.42
C LYS A 37 2.58 4.60 2.02
N LEU A 38 2.09 5.62 1.33
CA LEU A 38 2.10 7.00 1.83
C LEU A 38 1.29 7.10 3.13
N LYS A 39 0.07 6.55 3.14
CA LYS A 39 -0.79 6.56 4.32
C LYS A 39 -0.17 5.83 5.52
N ILE A 40 0.52 4.72 5.30
CA ILE A 40 1.24 4.00 6.35
C ILE A 40 2.36 4.87 6.92
N SER A 41 3.14 5.53 6.07
CA SER A 41 4.21 6.45 6.50
C SER A 41 3.66 7.58 7.37
N ASP A 42 2.54 8.18 6.98
CA ASP A 42 1.91 9.26 7.75
C ASP A 42 1.41 8.77 9.12
N LEU A 43 0.80 7.58 9.15
CA LEU A 43 0.33 6.97 10.40
C LEU A 43 1.50 6.63 11.34
N GLN A 44 2.61 6.11 10.81
CA GLN A 44 3.81 5.84 11.60
C GLN A 44 4.42 7.13 12.17
N ALA A 45 4.44 8.21 11.39
CA ALA A 45 4.91 9.51 11.88
C ALA A 45 4.01 10.05 13.00
N ALA A 46 2.68 9.96 12.83
CA ALA A 46 1.71 10.36 13.85
C ALA A 46 1.82 9.51 15.13
N GLN A 47 1.98 8.18 14.99
CA GLN A 47 2.20 7.27 16.11
C GLN A 47 3.46 7.64 16.89
N LYS A 48 4.58 7.86 16.19
CA LYS A 48 5.83 8.27 16.81
C LYS A 48 5.69 9.59 17.57
N ALA A 49 5.00 10.57 16.99
CA ALA A 49 4.74 11.84 17.68
C ALA A 49 3.89 11.63 18.94
N ALA A 50 2.85 10.79 18.87
CA ALA A 50 2.03 10.45 20.03
C ALA A 50 2.85 9.77 21.14
N HIS A 51 3.74 8.84 20.78
CA HIS A 51 4.64 8.18 21.73
C HIS A 51 5.59 9.19 22.40
N GLN A 52 6.17 10.12 21.64
CA GLN A 52 7.04 11.17 22.20
C GLN A 52 6.28 12.08 23.19
N MET A 53 5.03 12.42 22.89
CA MET A 53 4.19 13.20 23.79
C MET A 53 3.81 12.42 25.06
N TYR A 54 3.48 11.14 24.91
CA TYR A 54 3.20 10.25 26.04
C TYR A 54 4.43 10.14 26.95
N ASP A 55 5.60 9.89 26.38
CA ASP A 55 6.86 9.78 27.10
C ASP A 55 7.18 11.05 27.89
N ALA A 56 7.08 12.22 27.24
CA ALA A 56 7.25 13.51 27.89
C ALA A 56 6.26 13.73 29.06
N ALA A 57 5.02 13.25 28.92
CA ALA A 57 4.03 13.30 29.99
C ALA A 57 4.39 12.37 31.15
N CYS A 58 4.82 11.13 30.87
CA CYS A 58 5.27 10.19 31.88
C CYS A 58 6.46 10.71 32.68
N MET A 59 7.48 11.24 31.99
CA MET A 59 8.64 11.88 32.62
C MET A 59 8.22 13.03 33.55
N ARG A 60 7.27 13.87 33.11
CA ARG A 60 6.80 15.01 33.91
C ARG A 60 5.98 14.58 35.14
N LEU A 61 5.25 13.48 35.04
CA LEU A 61 4.45 12.91 36.12
C LEU A 61 5.26 11.99 37.05
N GLY A 62 6.50 11.63 36.66
CA GLY A 62 7.34 10.71 37.42
C GLY A 62 6.82 9.27 37.43
N ILE A 63 6.02 8.90 36.41
CA ILE A 63 5.46 7.56 36.26
C ILE A 63 6.24 6.77 35.20
N PRO A 64 6.38 5.43 35.34
CA PRO A 64 7.00 4.60 34.33
C PRO A 64 6.24 4.64 33.00
N ASN A 65 6.97 4.68 31.88
CA ASN A 65 6.40 4.60 30.55
C ASN A 65 6.27 3.13 30.12
N GLU A 66 5.03 2.65 29.95
CA GLU A 66 4.74 1.27 29.55
C GLU A 66 5.10 0.94 28.08
N PHE A 67 5.31 1.97 27.25
CA PHE A 67 5.67 1.83 25.84
C PHE A 67 7.19 1.97 25.59
N GLU A 68 8.00 2.27 26.62
CA GLU A 68 9.46 2.42 26.49
C GLU A 68 10.17 1.08 26.29
N GLU A 69 9.63 -0.03 26.83
CA GLU A 69 10.26 -1.36 26.72
C GLU A 69 10.14 -1.99 25.32
N ASP A 70 9.15 -1.59 24.51
CA ASP A 70 9.01 -2.04 23.12
C ASP A 70 9.93 -1.29 22.14
N GLY A 71 10.57 -0.19 22.58
CA GLY A 71 11.46 0.63 21.75
C GLY A 71 12.95 0.26 21.84
N ALA A 72 13.34 -0.64 22.75
CA ALA A 72 14.74 -0.98 23.02
C ALA A 72 15.21 -2.31 22.40
N LYS A 73 14.40 -2.94 21.53
CA LYS A 73 14.76 -4.16 20.80
C LYS A 73 14.46 -4.03 19.31
N ASP A 74 15.25 -3.22 18.63
CA ASP A 74 15.68 -3.43 17.24
C ASP A 74 16.93 -2.56 16.94
#